data_AF-A0A975GDZ1-F1
#
_entry.id   AF-A0A975GDZ1-F1
#
_cell.length_a   1.000
_cell.length_b   1.000
_cell.length_c   1.000
_cell.angle_alpha   90.00
_cell.angle_beta   90.00
_cell.angle_gamma   90.00
#
_symmetry.space_group_name_H-M   'P 1'
#
loop_
_entity.id
_entity.type
_entity.pdbx_description
1 polymer ?
#
loop_
_entity_poly.entity_id
_entity_poly.type
_entity_poly.pdbx_seq_one_letter_code
_entity_poly.pdbx_strand_id
1 'polypeptide(L)'
;MKIILLLSLFYSLLFSLDTSDRLFECTEIFQERKSELLVELERIDEQKQSLSALKTATEELLKQKEKKLAIQEEGVDSKLLEVSQKEKSIKEMLAKNEAILEQLRDTKMSKIAQTFAKMKPAAASNILSEMQANEASVILQSLKPKVVGKILTKMDPQKASLLSQLLSK
;
A
#
# COMPACT_ATOMS: atom_id res chain seq x y z
N MET A 1 50.98 -63.79 77.17
CA MET A 1 49.94 -63.95 76.12
C MET A 1 48.69 -63.10 76.35
N LYS A 2 48.09 -63.03 77.55
CA LYS A 2 46.84 -62.27 77.80
C LYS A 2 46.94 -60.76 77.55
N ILE A 3 48.07 -60.13 77.89
CA ILE A 3 48.29 -58.68 77.72
C ILE A 3 48.43 -58.30 76.23
N ILE A 4 49.09 -59.14 75.42
CA ILE A 4 49.23 -58.92 73.97
C ILE A 4 47.88 -59.05 73.27
N LEU A 5 47.04 -60.00 73.69
CA LEU A 5 45.65 -60.13 73.21
C LEU A 5 44.81 -58.89 73.54
N LEU A 6 44.91 -58.37 74.77
CA LEU A 6 44.23 -57.15 75.20
C LEU A 6 44.68 -55.91 74.40
N LEU A 7 45.98 -55.77 74.14
CA LEU A 7 46.52 -54.69 73.31
C LEU A 7 46.04 -54.80 71.85
N SER A 8 45.99 -56.01 71.28
CA SER A 8 45.46 -56.21 69.92
C SER A 8 43.97 -55.88 69.82
N LEU A 9 43.18 -56.23 70.84
CA LEU A 9 41.75 -55.94 70.92
C LEU A 9 41.51 -54.42 71.02
N PHE A 10 42.30 -53.73 71.84
CA PHE A 10 42.25 -52.29 71.98
C PHE A 10 42.61 -51.56 70.68
N TYR A 11 43.63 -52.05 69.96
CA TYR A 11 44.01 -51.47 68.67
C TYR A 11 42.92 -51.66 67.59
N SER A 12 42.24 -52.81 67.58
CA SER A 12 41.10 -53.05 66.68
C SER A 12 39.87 -52.17 67.01
N LEU A 13 39.65 -51.85 68.28
CA LEU A 13 38.58 -50.93 68.71
C LEU A 13 38.87 -49.49 68.26
N LEU A 14 40.12 -49.03 68.37
CA LEU A 14 40.52 -47.70 67.92
C LEU A 14 40.41 -47.54 66.40
N PHE A 15 40.73 -48.59 65.62
CA PHE A 15 40.59 -48.56 64.17
C PHE A 15 39.12 -48.49 63.70
N SER A 16 38.19 -49.07 64.47
CA SER A 16 36.74 -48.99 64.18
C SER A 16 36.14 -47.60 64.43
N LEU A 17 36.65 -46.83 65.41
CA LEU A 17 36.17 -45.47 65.69
C LEU A 17 36.47 -44.49 64.55
N ASP A 18 37.66 -44.57 63.94
CA ASP A 18 38.05 -43.71 62.79
C ASP A 18 37.19 -44.02 61.53
N THR A 19 36.78 -45.29 61.36
CA THR A 19 35.89 -45.68 60.25
C THR A 19 34.45 -45.19 60.41
N SER A 20 33.94 -45.01 61.64
CA SER A 20 32.59 -44.47 61.86
C SER A 20 32.49 -42.97 61.60
N ASP A 21 33.52 -42.20 61.97
CA ASP A 21 33.54 -40.74 61.76
C ASP A 21 33.58 -40.39 60.27
N ARG A 22 34.39 -41.11 59.47
CA ARG A 22 34.41 -40.93 58.00
C ARG A 22 33.09 -41.31 57.33
N LEU A 23 32.38 -42.32 57.82
CA LEU A 23 31.08 -42.75 57.29
C LEU A 23 29.98 -41.72 57.60
N PHE A 24 30.06 -41.10 58.79
CA PHE A 24 29.17 -40.03 59.20
C PHE A 24 29.38 -38.77 58.34
N GLU A 25 30.63 -38.33 58.13
CA GLU A 25 30.97 -37.20 57.24
C GLU A 25 30.53 -37.45 55.79
N CYS A 26 30.75 -38.66 55.26
CA CYS A 26 30.25 -39.01 53.93
C CYS A 26 28.74 -38.85 53.83
N THR A 27 28.00 -39.29 54.86
CA THR A 27 26.54 -39.22 54.90
C THR A 27 26.06 -37.77 54.92
N GLU A 28 26.71 -36.89 55.68
CA GLU A 28 26.37 -35.47 55.76
C GLU A 28 26.59 -34.75 54.41
N ILE A 29 27.74 -34.99 53.76
CA ILE A 29 28.03 -34.47 52.42
C ILE A 29 26.99 -34.92 51.38
N PHE A 30 26.57 -36.20 51.42
CA PHE A 30 25.53 -36.69 50.53
C PHE A 30 24.16 -36.05 50.78
N GLN A 31 23.81 -35.78 52.05
CA GLN A 31 22.55 -35.09 52.38
C GLN A 31 22.60 -33.63 51.93
N GLU A 32 23.73 -32.95 52.06
CA GLU A 32 23.92 -31.57 51.59
C GLU A 32 23.82 -31.47 50.06
N ARG A 33 24.49 -32.35 49.31
CA ARG A 33 24.38 -32.38 47.85
C ARG A 33 22.97 -32.73 47.38
N LYS A 34 22.27 -33.60 48.11
CA LYS A 34 20.87 -33.91 47.83
C LYS A 34 19.98 -32.69 48.05
N SER A 35 20.18 -31.91 49.11
CA SER A 35 19.40 -30.69 49.35
C SER A 35 19.72 -29.59 48.33
N GLU A 36 20.99 -29.41 47.95
CA GLU A 36 21.41 -28.49 46.88
C GLU A 36 20.75 -28.83 45.54
N LEU A 37 20.78 -30.12 45.13
CA LEU A 37 20.15 -30.57 43.89
C LEU A 37 18.63 -30.39 43.90
N LEU A 38 17.96 -30.56 45.05
CA LEU A 38 16.53 -30.31 45.17
C LEU A 38 16.20 -28.83 44.94
N VAL A 39 17.00 -27.92 45.49
CA VAL A 39 16.83 -26.48 45.30
C VAL A 39 17.04 -26.09 43.83
N GLU A 40 18.07 -26.63 43.16
CA GLU A 40 18.26 -26.37 41.73
C GLU A 40 17.15 -26.97 40.87
N LEU A 41 16.62 -28.13 41.23
CA LEU A 41 15.50 -28.74 40.53
C LEU A 41 14.22 -27.90 40.66
N GLU A 42 13.99 -27.30 41.82
CA GLU A 42 12.89 -26.34 42.05
C GLU A 42 13.07 -25.08 41.20
N ARG A 43 14.29 -24.51 41.14
CA ARG A 43 14.61 -23.36 40.27
C ARG A 43 14.37 -23.67 38.79
N ILE A 44 14.79 -24.84 38.33
CA ILE A 44 14.59 -25.27 36.94
C ILE A 44 13.09 -25.43 36.65
N ASP A 45 12.31 -25.97 37.58
CA ASP A 45 10.86 -26.12 37.38
C ASP A 45 10.17 -24.75 37.32
N GLU A 46 10.53 -23.80 38.18
CA GLU A 46 10.03 -22.42 38.13
C GLU A 46 10.36 -21.73 36.80
N GLN A 47 11.61 -21.87 36.32
CA GLN A 47 12.02 -21.36 35.00
C GLN A 47 11.24 -22.03 33.87
N LYS A 48 11.00 -23.34 33.94
CA LYS A 48 10.23 -24.08 32.94
C LYS A 48 8.77 -23.62 32.91
N GLN A 49 8.16 -23.40 34.07
CA GLN A 49 6.79 -22.90 34.17
C GLN A 49 6.66 -21.48 33.59
N SER A 50 7.58 -20.59 33.95
CA SER A 50 7.59 -19.21 33.41
C SER A 50 7.82 -19.18 31.90
N LEU A 51 8.74 -20.00 31.38
CA LEU A 51 8.98 -20.13 29.95
C LEU A 51 7.76 -20.73 29.21
N SER A 52 7.09 -21.73 29.79
CA SER A 52 5.86 -22.30 29.25
C SER A 52 4.72 -21.27 29.19
N ALA A 53 4.58 -20.45 30.24
CA ALA A 53 3.61 -19.37 30.28
C ALA A 53 3.90 -18.32 29.20
N LEU A 54 5.17 -17.90 29.06
CA LEU A 54 5.60 -16.95 28.04
C LEU A 54 5.38 -17.48 26.62
N LYS A 55 5.72 -18.76 26.37
CA LYS A 55 5.48 -19.43 25.10
C LYS A 55 4.00 -19.41 24.74
N THR A 56 3.14 -19.79 25.67
CA THR A 56 1.69 -19.82 25.48
C THR A 56 1.12 -18.43 25.18
N ALA A 57 1.55 -17.40 25.94
CA ALA A 57 1.15 -16.02 25.69
C ALA A 57 1.62 -15.51 24.32
N THR A 58 2.82 -15.91 23.89
CA THR A 58 3.38 -15.53 22.59
C THR A 58 2.62 -16.20 21.44
N GLU A 59 2.31 -17.49 21.55
CA GLU A 59 1.53 -18.23 20.56
C GLU A 59 0.13 -17.63 20.39
N GLU A 60 -0.54 -17.29 21.49
CA GLU A 60 -1.85 -16.63 21.43
C GLU A 60 -1.75 -15.23 20.80
N LEU A 61 -0.73 -14.44 21.14
CA LEU A 61 -0.51 -13.13 20.52
C LEU A 61 -0.25 -13.24 19.02
N LEU A 62 0.56 -14.21 18.59
CA LEU A 62 0.83 -14.47 17.17
C LEU A 62 -0.46 -14.85 16.44
N LYS A 63 -1.25 -15.75 17.00
CA LYS A 63 -2.54 -16.15 16.45
C LYS A 63 -3.51 -14.98 16.31
N GLN A 64 -3.53 -14.07 17.28
CA GLN A 64 -4.35 -12.85 17.18
C GLN A 64 -3.85 -11.90 16.09
N LYS A 65 -2.53 -11.75 15.96
CA LYS A 65 -1.92 -10.94 14.88
C LYS A 65 -2.20 -11.52 13.50
N GLU A 66 -2.07 -12.83 13.33
CA GLU A 66 -2.38 -13.53 12.08
C GLU A 66 -3.84 -13.32 11.67
N LYS A 67 -4.79 -13.49 12.61
CA LYS A 67 -6.20 -13.21 12.34
C LYS A 67 -6.44 -11.75 11.94
N LYS A 68 -5.80 -10.80 12.64
CA LYS A 68 -5.94 -9.38 12.33
C LYS A 68 -5.36 -9.05 10.95
N LEU A 69 -4.20 -9.64 10.60
CA LEU A 69 -3.59 -9.48 9.29
C LEU A 69 -4.48 -10.06 8.19
N ALA A 70 -5.02 -11.25 8.36
CA ALA A 70 -5.93 -11.87 7.38
C ALA A 70 -7.16 -10.98 7.09
N ILE A 71 -7.78 -10.40 8.13
CA ILE A 71 -8.91 -9.47 7.96
C ILE A 71 -8.47 -8.19 7.24
N GLN A 72 -7.26 -7.69 7.54
CA GLN A 72 -6.72 -6.51 6.87
C GLN A 72 -6.41 -6.77 5.40
N GLU A 73 -5.80 -7.92 5.08
CA GLU A 73 -5.51 -8.35 3.71
C GLU A 73 -6.79 -8.47 2.89
N GLU A 74 -7.82 -9.13 3.41
CA GLU A 74 -9.14 -9.22 2.75
C GLU A 74 -9.75 -7.83 2.51
N GLY A 75 -9.64 -6.94 3.50
CA GLY A 75 -10.10 -5.55 3.38
C GLY A 75 -9.33 -4.73 2.34
N VAL A 76 -8.02 -4.97 2.19
CA VAL A 76 -7.20 -4.33 1.15
C VAL A 76 -7.56 -4.87 -0.23
N ASP A 77 -7.68 -6.19 -0.38
CA ASP A 77 -8.02 -6.82 -1.66
C ASP A 77 -9.39 -6.37 -2.17
N SER A 78 -10.38 -6.29 -1.28
CA SER A 78 -11.71 -5.78 -1.61
C SER A 78 -11.65 -4.32 -2.12
N LYS A 79 -10.90 -3.46 -1.43
CA LYS A 79 -10.72 -2.05 -1.84
C LYS A 79 -9.95 -1.94 -3.15
N LEU A 80 -8.95 -2.78 -3.38
CA LEU A 80 -8.19 -2.80 -4.62
C LEU A 80 -9.07 -3.14 -5.81
N LEU A 81 -9.96 -4.13 -5.66
CA LEU A 81 -10.95 -4.48 -6.68
C LEU A 81 -11.91 -3.33 -6.96
N GLU A 82 -12.44 -2.69 -5.92
CA GLU A 82 -13.35 -1.54 -6.06
C GLU A 82 -12.67 -0.37 -6.77
N VAL A 83 -11.43 -0.03 -6.39
CA VAL A 83 -10.65 1.06 -7.00
C VAL A 83 -10.35 0.75 -8.46
N SER A 84 -9.93 -0.47 -8.79
CA SER A 84 -9.64 -0.90 -10.15
C SER A 84 -10.89 -0.83 -11.06
N GLN A 85 -12.05 -1.27 -10.56
CA GLN A 85 -13.31 -1.17 -11.29
C GLN A 85 -13.73 0.28 -11.51
N LYS A 86 -13.60 1.14 -10.48
CA LYS A 86 -13.87 2.58 -10.60
C LYS A 86 -12.94 3.25 -11.60
N GLU A 87 -11.66 2.95 -11.57
CA GLU A 87 -10.68 3.51 -12.52
C GLU A 87 -11.04 3.15 -13.96
N LYS A 88 -11.38 1.87 -14.21
CA LYS A 88 -11.83 1.42 -15.53
C LYS A 88 -13.09 2.16 -16.00
N SER A 89 -14.09 2.25 -15.12
CA SER A 89 -15.34 2.97 -15.41
C SER A 89 -15.11 4.46 -15.71
N ILE A 90 -14.24 5.11 -14.95
CA ILE A 90 -13.86 6.51 -15.16
C ILE A 90 -13.16 6.68 -16.51
N LYS A 91 -12.20 5.81 -16.85
CA LYS A 91 -11.51 5.84 -18.14
C LYS A 91 -12.49 5.68 -19.32
N GLU A 92 -13.43 4.74 -19.21
CA GLU A 92 -14.47 4.54 -20.23
C GLU A 92 -15.40 5.76 -20.35
N MET A 93 -15.77 6.37 -19.22
CA MET A 93 -16.61 7.57 -19.20
C MET A 93 -15.88 8.77 -19.82
N LEU A 94 -14.60 8.96 -19.50
CA LEU A 94 -13.77 10.02 -20.08
C LEU A 94 -13.65 9.87 -21.60
N ALA A 95 -13.32 8.68 -22.09
CA ALA A 95 -13.23 8.41 -23.52
C ALA A 95 -14.57 8.67 -24.25
N LYS A 96 -15.70 8.26 -23.64
CA LYS A 96 -17.04 8.56 -24.18
C LYS A 96 -17.31 10.06 -24.20
N ASN A 97 -16.97 10.78 -23.13
CA ASN A 97 -17.20 12.22 -23.05
C ASN A 97 -16.35 12.98 -24.07
N GLU A 98 -15.09 12.61 -24.26
CA GLU A 98 -14.22 13.19 -25.29
C GLU A 98 -14.80 12.98 -26.69
N ALA A 99 -15.21 11.75 -27.01
CA ALA A 99 -15.84 11.45 -28.30
C ALA A 99 -17.14 12.24 -28.53
N ILE A 100 -17.98 12.36 -27.49
CA ILE A 100 -19.22 13.16 -27.56
C ILE A 100 -18.90 14.65 -27.76
N LEU A 101 -17.89 15.18 -27.08
CA LEU A 101 -17.46 16.57 -27.23
C LEU A 101 -16.95 16.86 -28.63
N GLU A 102 -16.16 15.97 -29.22
CA GLU A 102 -15.72 16.08 -30.61
C GLU A 102 -16.91 16.07 -31.57
N GLN A 103 -17.82 15.10 -31.43
CA GLN A 103 -19.02 15.01 -32.27
C GLN A 103 -19.92 16.25 -32.13
N LEU A 104 -20.08 16.78 -30.93
CA LEU A 104 -20.85 18.00 -30.69
C LEU A 104 -20.18 19.21 -31.32
N ARG A 105 -18.85 19.32 -31.23
CA ARG A 105 -18.10 20.41 -31.85
C ARG A 105 -18.23 20.35 -33.38
N ASP A 106 -18.05 19.18 -33.97
CA ASP A 106 -18.16 18.98 -35.42
C ASP A 106 -19.58 19.23 -35.91
N THR A 107 -20.60 18.76 -35.18
CA THR A 107 -22.01 19.02 -35.52
C THR A 107 -22.35 20.49 -35.42
N LYS A 108 -21.92 21.17 -34.36
CA LYS A 108 -22.14 22.62 -34.17
C LYS A 108 -21.43 23.41 -35.27
N MET A 109 -20.18 23.08 -35.56
CA MET A 109 -19.41 23.71 -36.64
C MET A 109 -20.05 23.49 -38.01
N SER A 110 -20.54 22.28 -38.31
CA SER A 110 -21.25 21.98 -39.55
C SER A 110 -22.54 22.81 -39.70
N LYS A 111 -23.33 22.94 -38.64
CA LYS A 111 -24.53 23.80 -38.64
C LYS A 111 -24.19 25.27 -38.83
N ILE A 112 -23.15 25.76 -38.14
CA ILE A 112 -22.67 27.14 -38.29
C ILE A 112 -22.19 27.39 -39.73
N ALA A 113 -21.37 26.48 -40.28
CA ALA A 113 -20.89 26.53 -41.65
C ALA A 113 -22.06 26.59 -42.65
N GLN A 114 -23.09 25.76 -42.47
CA GLN A 114 -24.28 25.77 -43.33
C GLN A 114 -25.04 27.09 -43.27
N THR A 115 -25.16 27.69 -42.07
CA THR A 115 -25.82 28.99 -41.88
C THR A 115 -25.05 30.09 -42.62
N PHE A 116 -23.73 30.19 -42.43
CA PHE A 116 -22.92 31.20 -43.10
C PHE A 116 -22.76 30.94 -44.62
N ALA A 117 -22.77 29.68 -45.06
CA ALA A 117 -22.73 29.33 -46.48
C ALA A 117 -23.99 29.78 -47.25
N LYS A 118 -25.15 29.75 -46.59
CA LYS A 118 -26.44 30.18 -47.17
C LYS A 118 -26.69 31.68 -46.99
N MET A 119 -25.94 32.34 -46.12
CA MET A 119 -26.09 33.77 -45.83
C MET A 119 -25.58 34.64 -46.99
N LYS A 120 -26.19 35.81 -47.18
CA LYS A 120 -25.68 36.79 -48.15
C LYS A 120 -24.27 37.24 -47.73
N PRO A 121 -23.29 37.32 -48.66
CA PRO A 121 -21.90 37.61 -48.31
C PRO A 121 -21.68 38.91 -47.51
N ALA A 122 -22.46 39.96 -47.79
CA ALA A 122 -22.39 41.22 -47.05
C ALA A 122 -22.94 41.13 -45.62
N ALA A 123 -23.95 40.30 -45.36
CA ALA A 123 -24.44 40.09 -44.01
C ALA A 123 -23.46 39.24 -43.20
N ALA A 124 -22.90 38.20 -43.83
CA ALA A 124 -21.88 37.36 -43.24
C ALA A 124 -20.60 38.15 -42.91
N SER A 125 -20.16 39.06 -43.79
CA SER A 125 -18.98 39.89 -43.54
C SER A 125 -19.18 40.81 -42.34
N ASN A 126 -20.34 41.45 -42.20
CA ASN A 126 -20.63 42.31 -41.05
C ASN A 126 -20.59 41.52 -39.74
N ILE A 127 -21.30 40.38 -39.65
CA ILE A 127 -21.34 39.54 -38.44
C ILE A 127 -19.93 39.03 -38.08
N LEU A 128 -19.17 38.54 -39.06
CA LEU A 128 -17.81 38.02 -38.81
C LEU A 128 -16.80 39.13 -38.47
N SER A 129 -17.07 40.38 -38.86
CA SER A 129 -16.22 41.53 -38.52
C SER A 129 -16.33 41.93 -37.05
N GLU A 130 -17.53 41.80 -36.48
CA GLU A 130 -17.83 42.06 -35.07
C GLU A 130 -17.36 40.92 -34.14
N MET A 131 -17.14 39.73 -34.69
CA MET A 131 -16.68 38.56 -33.96
C MET A 131 -15.17 38.61 -33.64
N GLN A 132 -14.77 37.88 -32.60
CA GLN A 132 -13.36 37.63 -32.31
C GLN A 132 -12.68 36.95 -33.50
N ALA A 133 -11.46 37.39 -33.83
CA ALA A 133 -10.77 36.97 -35.05
C ALA A 133 -10.55 35.45 -35.11
N ASN A 134 -10.26 34.81 -33.98
CA ASN A 134 -10.08 33.36 -33.90
C ASN A 134 -11.37 32.59 -34.21
N GLU A 135 -12.50 32.98 -33.60
CA GLU A 135 -13.80 32.35 -33.85
C GLU A 135 -14.25 32.55 -35.31
N ALA A 136 -14.09 33.76 -35.84
CA ALA A 136 -14.39 34.07 -37.23
C ALA A 136 -13.53 33.24 -38.19
N SER A 137 -12.24 33.06 -37.89
CA SER A 137 -11.34 32.24 -38.70
C SER A 137 -11.77 30.78 -38.75
N VAL A 138 -12.19 30.20 -37.61
CA VAL A 138 -12.66 28.81 -37.52
C VAL A 138 -13.93 28.60 -38.35
N ILE A 139 -14.85 29.57 -38.32
CA ILE A 139 -16.04 29.54 -39.18
C ILE A 139 -15.63 29.63 -40.66
N LEU A 140 -14.74 30.56 -41.03
CA LEU A 140 -14.29 30.70 -42.41
C LEU A 140 -13.57 29.44 -42.94
N GLN A 141 -12.78 28.74 -42.11
CA GLN A 141 -12.14 27.47 -42.50
C GLN A 141 -13.15 26.37 -42.84
N SER A 142 -14.33 26.39 -42.19
CA SER A 142 -15.39 25.42 -42.46
C SER A 142 -16.20 25.69 -43.73
N LEU A 143 -15.94 26.81 -44.43
CA LEU A 143 -16.65 27.22 -45.64
C LEU A 143 -15.83 26.91 -46.90
N LYS A 144 -16.53 26.75 -48.04
CA LYS A 144 -15.87 26.58 -49.35
C LYS A 144 -15.05 27.84 -49.71
N PRO A 145 -13.86 27.73 -50.32
CA PRO A 145 -13.00 28.87 -50.65
C PRO A 145 -13.70 29.99 -51.44
N LYS A 146 -14.59 29.62 -52.36
CA LYS A 146 -15.40 30.56 -53.15
C LYS A 146 -16.33 31.43 -52.28
N VAL A 147 -16.89 30.86 -51.21
CA VAL A 147 -17.75 31.60 -50.27
C VAL A 147 -16.90 32.51 -49.39
N VAL A 148 -15.79 31.99 -48.86
CA VAL A 148 -14.82 32.77 -48.08
C VAL A 148 -14.35 34.01 -48.85
N GLY A 149 -13.91 33.85 -50.10
CA GLY A 149 -13.48 34.98 -50.93
C GLY A 149 -14.59 36.02 -51.15
N LYS A 150 -15.84 35.58 -51.35
CA LYS A 150 -16.99 36.50 -51.45
C LYS A 150 -17.28 37.26 -50.16
N ILE A 151 -17.04 36.66 -49.00
CA ILE A 151 -17.24 37.30 -47.69
C ILE A 151 -16.11 38.31 -47.44
N LEU A 152 -14.85 37.91 -47.63
CA LEU A 152 -13.68 38.77 -47.41
C LEU A 152 -13.69 40.01 -48.31
N THR A 153 -14.16 39.89 -49.57
CA THR A 153 -14.31 41.04 -50.48
C THR A 153 -15.40 42.04 -50.07
N LYS A 154 -16.28 41.66 -49.14
CA LYS A 154 -17.33 42.53 -48.57
C LYS A 154 -17.02 42.98 -47.14
N MET A 155 -15.83 42.64 -46.64
CA MET A 155 -15.34 42.98 -45.31
C MET A 155 -14.41 44.20 -45.37
N ASP A 156 -14.20 44.85 -44.22
CA ASP A 156 -13.14 45.85 -44.07
C ASP A 156 -11.75 45.26 -44.43
N PRO A 157 -10.89 45.97 -45.19
CA PRO A 157 -9.60 45.46 -45.63
C PRO A 157 -8.64 45.05 -44.50
N GLN A 158 -8.64 45.76 -43.36
CA GLN A 158 -7.76 45.44 -42.23
C GLN A 158 -8.23 44.15 -41.55
N LYS A 159 -9.54 44.03 -41.32
CA LYS A 159 -10.13 42.82 -40.74
C LYS A 159 -9.96 41.62 -41.68
N ALA A 160 -10.18 41.82 -42.98
CA ALA A 160 -9.98 40.79 -44.00
C ALA A 160 -8.53 40.30 -44.02
N SER A 161 -7.56 41.23 -43.98
CA SER A 161 -6.13 40.90 -43.93
C SER A 161 -5.78 40.05 -42.70
N LEU A 162 -6.26 40.46 -41.52
CA LEU A 162 -6.06 39.71 -40.28
C LEU A 162 -6.63 38.28 -40.36
N LEU A 163 -7.88 38.15 -40.84
CA LEU A 163 -8.51 36.83 -40.98
C LEU A 163 -7.80 35.97 -42.05
N SER A 164 -7.35 36.55 -43.16
CA SER A 164 -6.56 35.84 -44.17
C SER A 164 -5.25 35.30 -43.61
N GLN A 165 -4.57 36.05 -42.74
CA GLN A 165 -3.36 35.54 -42.06
C GLN A 165 -3.68 34.36 -41.16
N LEU A 166 -4.78 34.42 -40.40
CA LEU A 166 -5.22 33.30 -39.54
C LEU A 166 -5.63 32.06 -40.35
N LEU A 167 -6.12 32.24 -41.58
CA LEU A 167 -6.46 31.13 -42.49
C LEU A 167 -5.25 30.50 -43.18
N SER A 168 -4.11 31.21 -43.23
CA SER A 168 -2.86 30.72 -43.81
C SER A 168 -1.96 29.95 -42.84
N LYS A 169 -2.32 29.94 -41.56
CA LYS A 169 -1.67 29.14 -40.52
C LYS A 169 -2.33 27.78 -40.41
#